data_AF-A0A0D7PL41-F1
#
_entry.id   AF-A0A0D7PL41-F1
#
_cell.length_a   1.000
_cell.length_b   1.000
_cell.length_c   1.000
_cell.angle_alpha   90.00
_cell.angle_beta   90.00
_cell.angle_gamma   90.00
#
_symmetry.space_group_name_H-M   'P 1'
#
loop_
_entity.id
_entity.type
_entity.pdbx_description
1 polymer ?
#
loop_
_entity_poly.entity_id
_entity_poly.type
_entity_poly.pdbx_seq_one_letter_code
_entity_poly.pdbx_strand_id
1 'polypeptide(L)'
;MRIYIFGPMAGYLGHNFDAFHAKARELRAKGHFVYNPAEIEPDTYKNISDEEATKHHNGAYRNCLRQELAWICDEAEGMYGLIGWEHSKGANAEHFTGRAVGVNFFYEAAL
;
A
#
# COMPACT_ATOMS: atom_id res chain seq x y z
N MET A 1 9.28 -8.35 12.38
CA MET A 1 8.82 -8.67 11.02
C MET A 1 8.89 -7.42 10.16
N ARG A 2 9.20 -7.57 8.88
CA ARG A 2 8.98 -6.57 7.82
C ARG A 2 7.53 -6.72 7.33
N ILE A 3 6.67 -5.78 7.68
CA ILE A 3 5.23 -5.83 7.41
C ILE A 3 4.85 -4.79 6.36
N TYR A 4 4.15 -5.22 5.32
CA TYR A 4 3.48 -4.34 4.34
C TYR A 4 2.04 -4.06 4.78
N ILE A 5 1.59 -2.81 4.74
CA ILE A 5 0.17 -2.47 4.94
C ILE A 5 -0.52 -2.30 3.59
N PHE A 6 -1.61 -3.01 3.36
CA PHE A 6 -2.43 -2.90 2.16
C PHE A 6 -3.88 -2.53 2.49
N GLY A 7 -4.55 -1.82 1.60
CA GLY A 7 -5.90 -1.34 1.84
C GLY A 7 -6.43 -0.41 0.74
N PRO A 8 -7.69 0.03 0.85
CA PRO A 8 -8.25 0.97 -0.11
C PRO A 8 -7.67 2.38 0.09
N MET A 9 -7.29 3.02 -1.02
CA MET A 9 -6.84 4.42 -1.06
C MET A 9 -7.66 5.28 -2.03
N ALA A 10 -7.84 4.80 -3.27
CA ALA A 10 -8.61 5.53 -4.29
C ALA A 10 -10.10 5.61 -3.91
N GLY A 11 -10.70 6.80 -4.04
CA GLY A 11 -12.11 7.04 -3.72
C GLY A 11 -12.40 7.34 -2.24
N TYR A 12 -11.38 7.38 -1.39
CA TYR A 12 -11.49 7.78 0.02
C TYR A 12 -11.03 9.22 0.21
N LEU A 13 -11.72 9.96 1.09
CA LEU A 13 -11.26 11.29 1.50
C LEU A 13 -9.85 11.17 2.11
N GLY A 14 -8.93 12.04 1.68
CA GLY A 14 -7.54 12.01 2.15
C GLY A 14 -6.80 10.70 1.83
N HIS A 15 -7.26 9.95 0.81
CA HIS A 15 -6.66 8.68 0.39
C HIS A 15 -6.55 7.63 1.50
N ASN A 16 -7.40 7.71 2.53
CA ASN A 16 -7.39 6.82 3.70
C ASN A 16 -6.07 6.84 4.51
N PHE A 17 -5.23 7.86 4.33
CA PHE A 17 -3.89 7.93 4.94
C PHE A 17 -3.92 7.83 6.47
N ASP A 18 -4.95 8.36 7.13
CA ASP A 18 -5.10 8.28 8.58
C ASP A 18 -5.14 6.82 9.07
N ALA A 19 -5.87 5.93 8.39
CA ALA A 19 -5.95 4.51 8.75
C ALA A 19 -4.59 3.82 8.57
N PHE A 20 -3.93 4.08 7.45
CA PHE A 20 -2.59 3.58 7.16
C PHE A 20 -1.57 4.02 8.21
N HIS A 21 -1.48 5.32 8.52
CA HIS A 21 -0.55 5.85 9.51
C HIS A 21 -0.89 5.38 10.93
N ALA A 22 -2.17 5.27 11.28
CA ALA A 22 -2.58 4.74 12.59
C ALA A 22 -2.09 3.30 12.77
N LYS A 23 -2.31 2.44 11.77
CA LYS A 23 -1.84 1.06 11.83
C LYS A 23 -0.33 0.95 11.80
N ALA A 24 0.35 1.78 11.00
CA ALA A 24 1.80 1.82 10.96
C ALA A 24 2.41 2.17 12.32
N ARG A 25 1.86 3.17 13.03
CA ARG A 25 2.28 3.51 14.39
C ARG A 25 2.09 2.34 15.35
N GLU A 26 0.93 1.67 15.32
CA GLU A 26 0.65 0.53 16.19
C GLU A 26 1.64 -0.63 15.98
N LEU A 27 1.88 -1.02 14.73
CA LEU A 27 2.79 -2.12 14.39
C LEU A 27 4.25 -1.77 14.72
N ARG A 28 4.67 -0.52 14.47
CA ARG A 28 6.01 -0.03 14.85
C ARG A 28 6.20 -0.03 16.35
N ALA A 29 5.19 0.36 17.13
CA ALA A 29 5.24 0.31 18.60
C ALA A 29 5.41 -1.12 19.15
N LYS A 30 5.03 -2.15 18.37
CA LYS A 30 5.26 -3.57 18.67
C LYS A 30 6.63 -4.10 18.20
N GLY A 31 7.52 -3.22 17.70
CA GLY A 31 8.87 -3.57 17.26
C GLY A 31 8.94 -4.15 15.85
N HIS A 32 7.95 -3.90 14.99
CA HIS A 32 7.99 -4.31 13.58
C HIS A 32 8.57 -3.21 12.69
N PHE A 33 9.26 -3.62 11.62
CA PHE A 33 9.56 -2.74 10.50
C PHE A 33 8.31 -2.69 9.62
N VAL A 34 7.83 -1.50 9.28
CA VAL A 34 6.56 -1.33 8.56
C VAL A 34 6.77 -0.52 7.30
N TYR A 35 6.51 -1.13 6.16
CA TYR A 35 6.34 -0.46 4.89
C TYR A 35 4.89 0.01 4.76
N ASN A 36 4.72 1.33 4.64
CA ASN A 36 3.43 1.98 4.57
C ASN A 36 3.34 2.78 3.26
N PRO A 37 2.52 2.34 2.28
CA PRO A 37 2.41 3.04 1.01
C PRO A 37 1.93 4.48 1.14
N ALA A 38 1.20 4.83 2.21
CA ALA A 38 0.78 6.21 2.49
C ALA A 38 1.93 7.16 2.86
N GLU A 39 3.14 6.64 3.11
CA GLU A 39 4.35 7.43 3.40
C GLU A 39 5.25 7.62 2.17
N ILE A 40 4.92 6.96 1.06
CA ILE A 40 5.70 7.03 -0.17
C ILE A 40 5.11 8.13 -1.04
N GLU A 41 5.84 9.23 -1.20
CA GLU A 41 5.51 10.22 -2.22
C GLU A 41 5.89 9.64 -3.60
N PRO A 42 4.95 9.53 -4.55
CA PRO A 42 5.31 9.24 -5.92
C PRO A 42 6.10 10.44 -6.46
N ASP A 43 7.41 10.27 -6.71
CA ASP A 43 8.25 11.29 -7.37
C ASP A 43 7.65 11.81 -8.69
N THR A 44 6.73 11.05 -9.28
CA THR A 44 6.07 11.28 -10.57
C THR A 44 5.14 12.48 -10.67
N TYR A 45 4.83 13.20 -9.58
CA TYR A 45 3.96 14.39 -9.62
C TYR A 45 4.67 15.72 -9.40
N LYS A 46 5.98 15.72 -9.13
CA LYS A 46 6.75 16.96 -9.01
C LYS A 46 7.08 17.49 -10.42
N ASN A 47 6.48 18.64 -10.77
CA ASN A 47 6.79 19.46 -11.97
C ASN A 47 6.26 18.98 -13.34
N ILE A 48 5.05 18.44 -13.44
CA ILE A 48 4.41 18.12 -14.73
C ILE A 48 3.16 18.98 -14.97
N SER A 49 2.91 19.35 -16.24
CA SER A 49 1.74 20.14 -16.66
C SER A 49 0.42 19.35 -16.57
N ASP A 50 -0.74 20.02 -16.58
CA ASP A 50 -2.07 19.37 -16.45
C ASP A 50 -2.36 18.32 -17.54
N GLU A 51 -1.83 18.51 -18.75
CA GLU A 51 -1.98 17.57 -19.87
C GLU A 51 -1.08 16.34 -19.71
N GLU A 52 0.14 16.54 -19.20
CA GLU A 52 1.04 15.47 -18.79
C GLU A 52 0.44 14.69 -17.61
N ALA A 53 -0.19 15.37 -16.64
CA ALA A 53 -0.77 14.76 -15.45
C ALA A 53 -1.74 13.61 -15.73
N THR A 54 -2.47 13.63 -16.87
CA THR A 54 -3.41 12.56 -17.23
C THR A 54 -2.72 11.32 -17.81
N LYS A 55 -1.71 11.49 -18.68
CA LYS A 55 -0.86 10.35 -19.15
C LYS A 55 0.05 9.84 -18.04
N HIS A 56 0.58 10.74 -17.23
CA HIS A 56 1.41 10.44 -16.07
C HIS A 56 0.60 9.78 -14.96
N HIS A 57 -0.72 10.00 -14.83
CA HIS A 57 -1.54 9.29 -13.83
C HIS A 57 -1.45 7.76 -13.99
N ASN A 58 -1.53 7.25 -15.22
CA ASN A 58 -1.36 5.82 -15.48
C ASN A 58 0.09 5.36 -15.29
N GLY A 59 1.08 6.18 -15.66
CA GLY A 59 2.50 5.88 -15.46
C GLY A 59 2.90 5.85 -13.98
N ALA A 60 2.46 6.84 -13.21
CA ALA A 60 2.64 6.98 -11.77
C ALA A 60 2.02 5.81 -11.03
N TYR A 61 0.74 5.50 -11.30
CA TYR A 61 0.08 4.35 -10.70
C TYR A 61 0.83 3.04 -10.98
N ARG A 62 1.25 2.81 -12.24
CA ARG A 62 2.04 1.61 -12.60
C ARG A 62 3.38 1.58 -11.88
N ASN A 63 4.03 2.72 -11.68
CA ASN A 63 5.31 2.80 -10.99
C ASN A 63 5.17 2.60 -9.48
N CYS A 64 4.12 3.13 -8.84
CA CYS A 64 3.78 2.86 -7.44
C CYS A 64 3.55 1.36 -7.25
N LEU A 65 2.63 0.78 -8.01
CA LEU A 65 2.30 -0.63 -7.90
C LEU A 65 3.52 -1.52 -8.16
N ARG A 66 4.37 -1.19 -9.15
CA ARG A 66 5.61 -1.93 -9.40
C ARG A 66 6.53 -1.93 -8.17
N GLN A 67 6.72 -0.78 -7.52
CA GLN A 67 7.59 -0.66 -6.36
C GLN A 67 7.03 -1.41 -5.15
N GLU A 68 5.74 -1.28 -4.92
CA GLU A 68 5.00 -1.98 -3.86
C GLU A 68 5.11 -3.50 -4.03
N LEU A 69 4.82 -4.00 -5.24
CA LEU A 69 4.91 -5.43 -5.54
C LEU A 69 6.35 -5.96 -5.45
N ALA A 70 7.35 -5.18 -5.89
CA ALA A 70 8.75 -5.55 -5.73
C ALA A 70 9.14 -5.66 -4.25
N TRP A 71 8.76 -4.69 -3.43
CA TRP A 71 9.02 -4.72 -1.99
C TRP A 71 8.34 -5.91 -1.32
N ILE A 72 7.11 -6.25 -1.71
CA ILE A 72 6.40 -7.45 -1.21
C ILE A 72 7.19 -8.72 -1.55
N CYS A 73 7.69 -8.85 -2.78
CA CYS A 73 8.46 -10.01 -3.21
C CYS A 73 9.82 -10.12 -2.50
N ASP A 74 10.52 -9.00 -2.35
CA ASP A 74 11.91 -8.99 -1.89
C ASP A 74 12.02 -8.99 -0.36
N GLU A 75 11.09 -8.32 0.34
CA GLU A 75 11.29 -7.94 1.74
C GLU A 75 10.20 -8.44 2.71
N ALA A 76 8.97 -8.64 2.24
CA ALA A 76 7.85 -8.84 3.16
C ALA A 76 7.91 -10.20 3.90
N GLU A 77 7.82 -10.14 5.23
CA GLU A 77 7.65 -11.31 6.10
C GLU A 77 6.18 -11.45 6.55
N GLY A 78 5.43 -10.35 6.48
CA GLY A 78 4.00 -10.32 6.73
C GLY A 78 3.30 -9.17 6.04
N MET A 79 1.97 -9.26 5.96
CA MET A 79 1.11 -8.23 5.40
C MET A 79 -0.09 -7.98 6.30
N TYR A 80 -0.49 -6.71 6.43
CA TYR A 80 -1.65 -6.28 7.20
C TYR A 80 -2.70 -5.63 6.30
N GLY A 81 -3.89 -6.23 6.22
CA GLY A 81 -5.02 -5.74 5.42
C GLY A 81 -5.94 -4.85 6.24
N LEU A 82 -6.11 -3.59 5.82
CA LEU A 82 -7.10 -2.67 6.39
C LEU A 82 -8.52 -3.04 5.96
N ILE A 83 -9.53 -2.62 6.71
CA ILE A 83 -10.94 -2.86 6.38
C ILE A 83 -11.26 -2.41 4.93
N GLY A 84 -11.94 -3.28 4.19
CA GLY A 84 -12.38 -3.00 2.81
C GLY A 84 -11.31 -3.22 1.75
N TRP A 85 -10.16 -3.82 2.08
CA TRP A 85 -9.12 -4.18 1.13
C TRP A 85 -9.65 -5.06 -0.02
N GLU A 86 -10.64 -5.91 0.26
CA GLU A 86 -11.27 -6.83 -0.69
C GLU A 86 -11.91 -6.10 -1.88
N HIS A 87 -12.27 -4.82 -1.69
CA HIS A 87 -12.91 -3.99 -2.71
C HIS A 87 -11.91 -3.12 -3.48
N SER A 88 -10.64 -3.09 -3.08
CA SER A 88 -9.59 -2.29 -3.73
C SER A 88 -8.83 -3.11 -4.76
N LYS A 89 -8.83 -2.67 -6.03
CA LYS A 89 -8.10 -3.36 -7.11
C LYS A 89 -6.60 -3.45 -6.84
N GLY A 90 -5.98 -2.37 -6.34
CA GLY A 90 -4.57 -2.34 -5.97
C GLY A 90 -4.28 -3.28 -4.80
N ALA A 91 -5.08 -3.20 -3.74
CA ALA A 91 -4.93 -4.04 -2.56
C ALA A 91 -5.10 -5.54 -2.86
N ASN A 92 -6.00 -5.90 -3.77
CA ASN A 92 -6.13 -7.27 -4.24
C ASN A 92 -4.87 -7.74 -5.00
N ALA A 93 -4.27 -6.90 -5.85
CA ALA A 93 -3.04 -7.25 -6.57
C ALA A 93 -1.86 -7.48 -5.61
N GLU A 94 -1.73 -6.62 -4.59
CA GLU A 94 -0.75 -6.77 -3.50
C GLU A 94 -0.99 -8.05 -2.71
N HIS A 95 -2.25 -8.31 -2.32
CA HIS A 95 -2.64 -9.51 -1.60
C HIS A 95 -2.32 -10.80 -2.37
N PHE A 96 -2.68 -10.87 -3.65
CA PHE A 96 -2.36 -12.03 -4.49
C PHE A 96 -0.85 -12.23 -4.62
N THR A 97 -0.07 -11.16 -4.74
CA THR A 97 1.40 -11.22 -4.77
C THR A 97 1.94 -11.80 -3.47
N GLY A 98 1.53 -11.28 -2.31
CA GLY A 98 1.94 -11.81 -1.02
C GLY A 98 1.55 -13.27 -0.81
N ARG A 99 0.35 -13.67 -1.27
CA ARG A 99 -0.09 -15.07 -1.25
C ARG A 99 0.80 -15.96 -2.10
N ALA A 100 1.23 -15.49 -3.27
CA ALA A 100 2.10 -16.24 -4.18
C ALA A 100 3.50 -16.47 -3.60
N VAL A 101 4.04 -15.50 -2.85
CA VAL A 101 5.38 -15.61 -2.23
C VAL A 101 5.36 -16.17 -0.80
N GLY A 102 4.17 -16.43 -0.24
CA GLY A 102 4.03 -17.18 1.03
C GLY A 102 4.20 -16.35 2.31
N VAL A 103 3.85 -15.07 2.30
CA VAL A 103 3.93 -14.22 3.51
C VAL A 103 2.82 -14.53 4.52
N ASN A 104 3.03 -14.12 5.78
CA ASN A 104 2.01 -14.20 6.82
C ASN A 104 0.98 -13.08 6.67
N PHE A 105 -0.31 -13.39 6.79
CA PHE A 105 -1.38 -12.40 6.68
C PHE A 105 -2.04 -12.09 8.03
N PHE A 106 -2.27 -10.81 8.25
CA PHE A 106 -3.06 -10.26 9.34
C PHE A 106 -4.12 -9.35 8.75
N TYR A 107 -5.30 -9.30 9.36
CA TYR A 107 -6.41 -8.47 8.89
C TYR A 107 -6.98 -7.67 10.02
N GLU A 108 -7.42 -6.46 9.70
CA GLU A 108 -8.21 -5.64 10.61
C GLU A 108 -9.56 -6.31 10.86
N ALA A 109 -9.95 -6.39 12.14
CA ALA A 109 -11.23 -6.96 12.51
C ALA A 109 -12.34 -5.96 12.15
N ALA A 110 -13.38 -6.43 11.47
CA ALA A 110 -14.62 -5.67 11.35
C ALA A 110 -15.24 -5.50 12.74
N LEU A 111 -15.71 -4.28 13.04
CA LEU A 111 -16.46 -3.96 14.26
C LEU A 111 -17.86 -4.57 14.23
#